data_AF-A0A7S6M7B6-F1
#
_entry.id   AF-A0A7S6M7B6-F1
#
_cell.length_a   1.000
_cell.length_b   1.000
_cell.length_c   1.000
_cell.angle_alpha   90.00
_cell.angle_beta   90.00
_cell.angle_gamma   90.00
#
_symmetry.space_group_name_H-M   'P 1'
#
loop_
_entity.id
_entity.type
_entity.pdbx_description
1 polymer ?
#
loop_
_entity_poly.entity_id
_entity_poly.type
_entity_poly.pdbx_seq_one_letter_code
_entity_poly.pdbx_strand_id
1 'polypeptide(L)'
;MRLVVRSLILVTGVWIVAGMTGCGDAKPRDPAVKLPGKAELEARARTLWEARVRKDWKTAWDFVQPRVAAASSPEQFIEWCEKSEPFIYESYALHGVDTDGEYGWAHLTYSTRIRQFPTHPAREADHWQKWYAIEGRWYPVVEPRERDACPEPPALRNLAAEPRLRERFAQASRLRAAKDWSALLKMVDPGDLEGVDESTFIREQEKLTITSERVVWVQAIGERGTVFVVYTAKLNDPSMQNLPESQTPLLERWIHRDGEWYRDLRTPAPESESAEQPTEGGAQ
;
A
#
# COMPACT_ATOMS: atom_id res chain seq x y z
N MET A 1 -35.94 23.24 -2.21
CA MET A 1 -34.88 22.56 -1.43
C MET A 1 -34.57 21.25 -2.13
N ARG A 2 -33.45 21.17 -2.86
CA ARG A 2 -33.10 20.00 -3.69
C ARG A 2 -32.39 18.97 -2.81
N LEU A 3 -33.05 17.85 -2.54
CA LEU A 3 -32.42 16.64 -1.98
C LEU A 3 -31.43 16.11 -3.02
N VAL A 4 -30.13 16.19 -2.73
CA VAL A 4 -29.10 15.44 -3.44
C VAL A 4 -29.00 14.08 -2.75
N VAL A 5 -29.76 13.10 -3.24
CA VAL A 5 -29.59 11.69 -2.88
C VAL A 5 -28.27 11.24 -3.51
N ARG A 6 -27.18 11.36 -2.75
CA ARG A 6 -25.90 10.72 -3.10
C ARG A 6 -26.07 9.23 -2.86
N SER A 7 -26.13 8.47 -3.95
CA SER A 7 -26.07 7.01 -3.96
C SER A 7 -24.87 6.55 -3.13
N LEU A 8 -25.15 6.05 -1.94
CA LEU A 8 -24.18 5.44 -1.04
C LEU A 8 -23.85 4.06 -1.64
N ILE A 9 -22.77 4.00 -2.42
CA ILE A 9 -22.21 2.76 -2.92
C ILE A 9 -21.62 2.03 -1.71
N LEU A 10 -22.43 1.19 -1.05
CA LEU A 10 -22.06 0.30 0.05
C LEU A 10 -21.29 -0.94 -0.43
N VAL A 11 -20.42 -0.72 -1.40
CA VAL A 11 -19.25 -1.52 -1.68
C VAL A 11 -18.15 -0.49 -1.67
N THR A 12 -17.34 -0.43 -0.61
CA THR A 12 -16.00 0.14 -0.77
C THR A 12 -15.40 -0.56 -1.98
N GLY A 13 -15.30 0.19 -3.09
CA GLY A 13 -15.31 -0.33 -4.44
C GLY A 13 -14.39 -1.52 -4.61
N VAL A 14 -14.96 -2.70 -4.69
CA VAL A 14 -14.41 -3.78 -5.49
C VAL A 14 -14.67 -3.36 -6.94
N TRP A 15 -13.90 -2.37 -7.39
CA TRP A 15 -13.54 -2.32 -8.80
C TRP A 15 -12.74 -3.60 -9.01
N ILE A 16 -13.43 -4.65 -9.45
CA ILE A 16 -12.77 -5.72 -10.17
C ILE A 16 -12.24 -5.04 -11.43
N VAL A 17 -11.03 -4.50 -11.34
CA VAL A 17 -10.23 -4.23 -12.51
C VAL A 17 -9.90 -5.61 -13.06
N ALA A 18 -10.80 -6.14 -13.87
CA ALA A 18 -10.53 -7.26 -14.75
C ALA A 18 -9.46 -6.76 -15.73
N GLY A 19 -8.20 -6.93 -15.32
CA GLY A 19 -7.03 -6.49 -16.08
C GLY A 19 -6.08 -5.64 -15.23
N MET A 20 -5.30 -6.29 -14.35
CA MET A 20 -3.91 -5.94 -14.01
C MET A 20 -3.48 -6.80 -12.80
N THR A 21 -2.87 -7.94 -13.10
CA THR A 21 -2.10 -8.81 -12.20
C THR A 21 -0.82 -8.10 -11.72
N GLY A 22 -0.97 -6.94 -11.09
CA GLY A 22 0.11 -5.99 -10.81
C GLY A 22 0.23 -5.54 -9.36
N CYS A 23 -0.55 -6.11 -8.44
CA CYS A 23 -0.14 -6.22 -7.05
C CYS A 23 0.41 -7.63 -6.94
N GLY A 24 1.72 -7.73 -6.64
CA GLY A 24 2.55 -8.91 -6.88
C GLY A 24 1.81 -10.22 -6.70
N ASP A 25 2.04 -11.14 -7.64
CA ASP A 25 1.90 -12.57 -7.38
C ASP A 25 2.62 -12.83 -6.06
N ALA A 26 1.88 -12.80 -4.97
CA ALA A 26 2.36 -13.18 -3.67
C ALA A 26 2.40 -14.70 -3.70
N LYS A 27 3.30 -15.22 -4.56
CA LYS A 27 3.70 -16.61 -4.56
C LYS A 27 4.06 -16.92 -3.12
N PRO A 28 3.55 -18.02 -2.56
CA PRO A 28 4.02 -18.51 -1.28
C PRO A 28 5.54 -18.47 -1.29
N ARG A 29 6.10 -17.71 -0.35
CA ARG A 29 7.55 -17.62 -0.15
C ARG A 29 8.11 -19.04 -0.10
N ASP A 30 9.12 -19.32 -0.92
CA ASP A 30 9.95 -20.50 -0.69
C ASP A 30 10.65 -20.29 0.66
N PRO A 31 10.35 -21.10 1.69
CA PRO A 31 10.93 -20.93 3.02
C PRO A 31 12.47 -21.01 3.00
N ALA A 32 13.07 -21.57 1.94
CA ALA A 32 14.51 -21.69 1.77
C ALA A 32 15.24 -20.36 1.51
N VAL A 33 14.56 -19.29 1.07
CA VAL A 33 15.23 -18.00 0.79
C VAL A 33 15.49 -17.25 2.09
N LYS A 34 16.75 -17.15 2.50
CA LYS A 34 17.15 -16.36 3.68
C LYS A 34 16.84 -14.89 3.45
N LEU A 35 16.12 -14.26 4.39
CA LEU A 35 15.87 -12.82 4.33
C LEU A 35 17.17 -12.05 4.59
N PRO A 36 17.46 -10.99 3.81
CA PRO A 36 18.59 -10.13 4.06
C PRO A 36 18.41 -9.39 5.38
N GLY A 37 19.51 -9.12 6.08
CA GLY A 37 19.48 -8.53 7.42
C GLY A 37 19.38 -7.01 7.43
N LYS A 38 19.13 -6.44 8.63
CA LYS A 38 19.13 -4.99 8.88
C LYS A 38 20.44 -4.30 8.46
N ALA A 39 21.59 -4.91 8.76
CA ALA A 39 22.90 -4.36 8.38
C ALA A 39 23.10 -4.30 6.85
N GLU A 40 22.52 -5.26 6.11
CA GLU A 40 22.56 -5.23 4.65
C GLU A 40 21.66 -4.12 4.09
N LEU A 41 20.46 -3.93 4.67
CA LEU A 41 19.59 -2.81 4.31
C LEU A 41 20.29 -1.48 4.50
N GLU A 42 20.96 -1.28 5.64
CA GLU A 42 21.71 -0.05 5.93
C GLU A 42 22.81 0.21 4.88
N ALA A 43 23.63 -0.81 4.59
CA ALA A 43 24.68 -0.71 3.60
C ALA A 43 24.11 -0.40 2.20
N ARG A 44 23.03 -1.08 1.80
CA ARG A 44 22.38 -0.88 0.50
C ARG A 44 21.74 0.50 0.38
N ALA A 45 21.01 0.96 1.41
CA ALA A 45 20.43 2.29 1.42
C ALA A 45 21.52 3.37 1.31
N ARG A 46 22.61 3.25 2.07
CA ARG A 46 23.76 4.17 1.99
C ARG A 46 24.35 4.22 0.58
N THR A 47 24.67 3.08 -0.02
CA THR A 47 25.24 3.00 -1.37
C THR A 47 24.31 3.62 -2.42
N LEU A 48 23.00 3.34 -2.38
CA LEU A 48 22.05 3.95 -3.32
C LEU A 48 22.04 5.47 -3.22
N TRP A 49 21.96 6.01 -2.00
CA TRP A 49 21.85 7.45 -1.80
C TRP A 49 23.16 8.18 -2.11
N GLU A 50 24.32 7.59 -1.80
CA GLU A 50 25.61 8.10 -2.26
C GLU A 50 25.69 8.15 -3.79
N ALA A 51 25.25 7.09 -4.46
CA ALA A 51 25.24 7.02 -5.92
C ALA A 51 24.32 8.09 -6.52
N ARG A 52 23.13 8.31 -5.96
CA ARG A 52 22.20 9.36 -6.40
C ARG A 52 22.78 10.77 -6.26
N VAL A 53 23.41 11.08 -5.13
CA VAL A 53 24.05 12.39 -4.91
C VAL A 53 25.24 12.61 -5.86
N ARG A 54 26.05 11.57 -6.08
CA ARG A 54 27.20 11.62 -7.00
C ARG A 54 26.82 11.49 -8.48
N LYS A 55 25.55 11.24 -8.78
CA LYS A 55 25.04 10.90 -10.13
C LYS A 55 25.76 9.68 -10.73
N ASP A 56 26.18 8.74 -9.88
CA ASP A 56 26.73 7.45 -10.30
C ASP A 56 25.57 6.51 -10.66
N TRP A 57 24.98 6.74 -11.83
CA TRP A 57 23.83 5.98 -12.31
C TRP A 57 24.16 4.52 -12.60
N LYS A 58 25.44 4.21 -12.86
CA LYS A 58 25.91 2.84 -13.00
C LYS A 58 25.74 2.07 -11.70
N THR A 59 26.15 2.65 -10.56
CA THR A 59 25.91 2.04 -9.25
C THR A 59 24.42 2.04 -8.89
N ALA A 60 23.68 3.09 -9.24
CA ALA A 60 22.24 3.15 -8.96
C ALA A 60 21.43 2.05 -9.68
N TRP A 61 21.91 1.55 -10.82
CA TRP A 61 21.28 0.44 -11.56
C TRP A 61 21.15 -0.85 -10.72
N ASP A 62 22.09 -1.12 -9.81
CA ASP A 62 22.06 -2.31 -8.93
C ASP A 62 20.89 -2.31 -7.93
N PHE A 63 20.12 -1.23 -7.89
CA PHE A 63 18.93 -1.04 -7.06
C PHE A 63 17.64 -1.03 -7.86
N VAL A 64 17.72 -1.15 -9.20
CA VAL A 64 16.55 -1.39 -10.03
C VAL A 64 16.04 -2.81 -9.74
N GLN A 65 14.75 -2.92 -9.45
CA GLN A 65 14.13 -4.20 -9.12
C GLN A 65 14.27 -5.18 -10.29
N PRO A 66 14.46 -6.50 -10.04
CA PRO A 66 14.69 -7.49 -11.10
C PRO A 66 13.67 -7.47 -12.24
N ARG A 67 12.37 -7.30 -11.92
CA ARG A 67 11.31 -7.20 -12.93
C ARG A 67 11.46 -6.02 -13.89
N VAL A 68 11.98 -4.89 -13.40
CA VAL A 68 12.21 -3.67 -14.19
C VAL A 68 13.51 -3.82 -14.97
N ALA A 69 14.55 -4.38 -14.32
CA ALA A 69 15.82 -4.69 -14.95
C ALA A 69 15.69 -5.74 -16.08
N ALA A 70 14.66 -6.59 -16.04
CA ALA A 70 14.37 -7.53 -17.13
C ALA A 70 13.82 -6.84 -18.40
N ALA A 71 13.27 -5.63 -18.26
CA ALA A 71 12.63 -4.88 -19.36
C ALA A 71 13.49 -3.73 -19.91
N SER A 72 14.65 -3.45 -19.33
CA SER A 72 15.53 -2.36 -19.74
C SER A 72 17.00 -2.70 -19.54
N SER A 73 17.89 -2.08 -20.32
CA SER A 73 19.34 -2.24 -20.16
C SER A 73 19.93 -1.19 -19.21
N PRO A 74 21.11 -1.46 -18.61
CA PRO A 74 21.83 -0.46 -17.81
C PRO A 74 22.06 0.85 -18.58
N GLU A 75 22.40 0.78 -19.86
CA GLU A 75 22.68 1.94 -20.71
C GLU A 75 21.43 2.80 -20.92
N GLN A 76 20.28 2.16 -21.17
CA GLN A 76 18.99 2.86 -21.31
C GLN A 76 18.60 3.58 -20.01
N PHE A 77 18.83 2.95 -18.86
CA PHE A 77 18.57 3.56 -17.56
C PHE A 77 19.49 4.75 -17.30
N ILE A 78 20.79 4.62 -17.57
CA ILE A 78 21.75 5.71 -17.39
C ILE A 78 21.37 6.88 -18.30
N GLU A 79 21.09 6.62 -19.58
CA GLU A 79 20.66 7.65 -20.54
C GLU A 79 19.39 8.37 -20.05
N TRP A 80 18.40 7.61 -19.56
CA TRP A 80 17.20 8.19 -18.97
C TRP A 80 17.51 9.02 -17.72
N CYS A 81 18.37 8.57 -16.80
CA CYS A 81 18.74 9.33 -15.61
C CYS A 81 19.49 10.63 -15.96
N GLU A 82 20.33 10.60 -16.99
CA GLU A 82 21.07 11.78 -17.43
C GLU A 82 20.16 12.83 -18.07
N LYS A 83 19.14 12.40 -18.84
CA LYS A 83 18.27 13.31 -19.59
C LYS A 83 16.99 13.70 -18.86
N SER A 84 16.39 12.76 -18.13
CA SER A 84 14.97 12.80 -17.74
C SER A 84 14.74 12.72 -16.24
N GLU A 85 15.74 12.37 -15.41
CA GLU A 85 15.59 12.36 -13.95
C GLU A 85 15.17 13.77 -13.46
N PRO A 86 13.96 13.92 -12.90
CA PRO A 86 13.40 15.22 -12.55
C PRO A 86 14.13 15.90 -11.39
N PHE A 87 14.84 15.14 -10.54
CA PHE A 87 15.47 15.67 -9.34
C PHE A 87 17.00 15.63 -9.38
N ILE A 88 17.62 16.65 -8.81
CA ILE A 88 19.04 16.66 -8.47
C ILE A 88 19.13 16.50 -6.95
N TYR A 89 19.71 15.40 -6.50
CA TYR A 89 19.98 15.15 -5.09
C TYR A 89 21.30 15.81 -4.71
N GLU A 90 21.28 16.74 -3.76
CA GLU A 90 22.45 17.55 -3.38
C GLU A 90 23.14 17.00 -2.13
N SER A 91 22.37 16.49 -1.19
CA SER A 91 22.87 15.86 0.04
C SER A 91 21.86 14.87 0.60
N TYR A 92 22.33 13.99 1.48
CA TYR A 92 21.47 13.07 2.23
C TYR A 92 22.09 12.77 3.61
N ALA A 93 21.24 12.37 4.55
CA ALA A 93 21.58 11.79 5.83
C ALA A 93 20.71 10.56 6.06
N LEU A 94 21.34 9.43 6.40
CA LEU A 94 20.66 8.19 6.80
C LEU A 94 20.70 8.10 8.33
N HIS A 95 19.53 8.23 8.96
CA HIS A 95 19.40 8.26 10.43
C HIS A 95 19.30 6.87 11.04
N GLY A 96 18.75 5.93 10.28
CA GLY A 96 18.58 4.56 10.71
C GLY A 96 17.82 3.74 9.68
N VAL A 97 17.74 2.43 9.95
CA VAL A 97 16.96 1.49 9.17
C VAL A 97 16.21 0.55 10.10
N ASP A 98 15.09 0.00 9.65
CA ASP A 98 14.35 -1.05 10.33
C ASP A 98 13.91 -2.14 9.36
N THR A 99 13.64 -3.34 9.88
CA THR A 99 13.21 -4.51 9.09
C THR A 99 12.17 -5.30 9.86
N ASP A 100 11.14 -5.78 9.16
CA ASP A 100 10.08 -6.65 9.68
C ASP A 100 9.67 -7.62 8.57
N GLY A 101 10.11 -8.87 8.67
CA GLY A 101 9.93 -9.86 7.61
C GLY A 101 10.58 -9.43 6.29
N GLU A 102 9.78 -9.37 5.23
CA GLU A 102 10.20 -8.98 3.88
C GLU A 102 10.23 -7.47 3.63
N TYR A 103 9.84 -6.67 4.63
CA TYR A 103 9.78 -5.22 4.56
C TYR A 103 10.98 -4.59 5.25
N GLY A 104 11.50 -3.54 4.64
CA GLY A 104 12.57 -2.71 5.16
C GLY A 104 12.22 -1.23 5.06
N TRP A 105 12.75 -0.42 5.97
CA TRP A 105 12.57 1.02 5.95
C TRP A 105 13.91 1.71 6.22
N ALA A 106 14.21 2.76 5.47
CA ALA A 106 15.37 3.61 5.69
C ALA A 106 14.92 5.05 5.98
N HIS A 107 15.27 5.58 7.15
CA HIS A 107 14.93 6.94 7.56
C HIS A 107 15.96 7.92 7.00
N LEU A 108 15.51 8.80 6.11
CA LEU A 108 16.38 9.66 5.34
C LEU A 108 15.90 11.10 5.40
N THR A 109 16.83 12.01 5.68
CA THR A 109 16.69 13.41 5.29
C THR A 109 17.54 13.66 4.05
N TYR A 110 17.00 14.38 3.06
CA TYR A 110 17.77 14.72 1.86
C TYR A 110 17.37 16.08 1.32
N SER A 111 18.30 16.69 0.59
CA SER A 111 18.08 17.95 -0.12
C SER A 111 17.99 17.69 -1.62
N THR A 112 16.91 18.14 -2.25
CA THR A 112 16.70 18.01 -3.70
C THR A 112 16.29 19.29 -4.36
N ARG A 113 16.68 19.44 -5.63
CA ARG A 113 16.22 20.51 -6.51
C ARG A 113 15.60 19.93 -7.76
N ILE A 114 14.60 20.60 -8.31
CA ILE A 114 13.99 20.20 -9.59
C ILE A 114 14.95 20.59 -10.72
N ARG A 115 15.38 19.62 -11.53
CA ARG A 115 16.38 19.81 -12.59
C ARG A 115 15.97 20.91 -13.58
N GLN A 116 14.71 20.94 -13.98
CA GLN A 116 14.18 21.92 -14.95
C GLN A 116 14.12 23.36 -14.40
N PHE A 117 14.25 23.52 -13.08
CA PHE A 117 14.18 24.80 -12.40
C PHE A 117 15.43 25.03 -11.53
N PRO A 118 16.61 25.18 -12.16
CA PRO A 118 17.88 25.18 -11.44
C PRO A 118 18.08 26.39 -10.52
N THR A 119 17.30 27.46 -10.70
CA THR A 119 17.33 28.67 -9.87
C THR A 119 16.44 28.55 -8.63
N HIS A 120 15.55 27.56 -8.57
CA HIS A 120 14.75 27.33 -7.37
C HIS A 120 15.64 26.75 -6.26
N PRO A 121 15.45 27.17 -5.00
CA PRO A 121 16.21 26.63 -3.90
C PRO A 121 15.93 25.14 -3.76
N ALA A 122 16.95 24.39 -3.32
CA ALA A 122 16.76 23.02 -2.93
C ALA A 122 15.77 22.94 -1.76
N ARG A 123 15.00 21.85 -1.73
CA ARG A 123 14.02 21.54 -0.71
C ARG A 123 14.53 20.38 0.10
N GLU A 124 14.36 20.48 1.41
CA GLU A 124 14.61 19.36 2.31
C GLU A 124 13.36 18.50 2.43
N ALA A 125 13.56 17.20 2.47
CA ALA A 125 12.52 16.22 2.76
C ALA A 125 13.03 15.25 3.82
N ASP A 126 12.15 14.90 4.75
CA ASP A 126 12.36 13.85 5.74
C ASP A 126 11.31 12.76 5.52
N HIS A 127 11.76 11.52 5.30
CA HIS A 127 10.85 10.41 5.06
C HIS A 127 11.47 9.04 5.37
N TRP A 128 10.58 8.05 5.51
CA TRP A 128 10.94 6.64 5.51
C TRP A 128 10.80 6.07 4.10
N GLN A 129 11.94 5.78 3.47
CA GLN A 129 11.96 5.06 2.20
C GLN A 129 11.67 3.58 2.47
N LYS A 130 10.66 3.02 1.78
CA LYS A 130 10.23 1.63 1.89
C LYS A 130 11.08 0.72 0.97
N TRP A 131 11.36 -0.50 1.42
CA TRP A 131 12.18 -1.51 0.74
C TRP A 131 11.54 -2.90 0.83
N TYR A 132 11.78 -3.73 -0.18
CA TYR A 132 11.41 -5.15 -0.22
C TYR A 132 12.64 -6.05 -0.27
N ALA A 133 12.57 -7.18 0.42
CA ALA A 133 13.48 -8.30 0.24
C ALA A 133 13.03 -9.14 -0.96
N ILE A 134 13.77 -9.10 -2.06
CA ILE A 134 13.51 -9.89 -3.27
C ILE A 134 14.73 -10.80 -3.48
N GLU A 135 14.51 -12.11 -3.53
CA GLU A 135 15.56 -13.11 -3.79
C GLU A 135 16.81 -12.95 -2.89
N GLY A 136 16.59 -12.61 -1.62
CA GLY A 136 17.67 -12.45 -0.64
C GLY A 136 18.42 -11.12 -0.70
N ARG A 137 17.89 -10.11 -1.41
CA ARG A 137 18.47 -8.75 -1.48
C ARG A 137 17.42 -7.67 -1.27
N TRP A 138 17.84 -6.53 -0.72
CA TRP A 138 16.95 -5.37 -0.54
C TRP A 138 16.84 -4.51 -1.81
N TYR A 139 15.62 -4.15 -2.18
CA TYR A 139 15.32 -3.20 -3.26
C TYR A 139 14.35 -2.12 -2.80
N PRO A 140 14.53 -0.85 -3.23
CA PRO A 140 13.60 0.21 -2.88
C PRO A 140 12.24 -0.02 -3.55
N VAL A 141 11.17 0.37 -2.88
CA VAL A 141 9.81 0.39 -3.46
C VAL A 141 9.62 1.70 -4.20
N VAL A 142 9.53 1.60 -5.53
CA VAL A 142 9.47 2.77 -6.42
C VAL A 142 8.04 3.08 -6.86
N GLU A 143 7.23 2.04 -7.07
CA GLU A 143 5.86 2.18 -7.55
C GLU A 143 4.94 2.72 -6.45
N PRO A 144 4.20 3.82 -6.67
CA PRO A 144 3.33 4.43 -5.66
C PRO A 144 2.33 3.45 -5.05
N ARG A 145 1.67 2.64 -5.88
CA ARG A 145 0.68 1.66 -5.40
C ARG A 145 1.28 0.61 -4.47
N GLU A 146 2.51 0.16 -4.74
CA GLU A 146 3.20 -0.80 -3.88
C GLU A 146 3.68 -0.18 -2.59
N ARG A 147 4.12 1.08 -2.66
CA ARG A 147 4.53 1.86 -1.49
C ARG A 147 3.36 2.06 -0.54
N ASP A 148 2.17 2.30 -1.07
CA ASP A 148 0.95 2.48 -0.27
C ASP A 148 0.44 1.14 0.30
N ALA A 149 0.81 0.02 -0.32
CA ALA A 149 0.54 -1.34 0.17
C ALA A 149 1.58 -1.87 1.17
N CYS A 150 2.66 -1.13 1.46
CA CYS A 150 3.62 -1.48 2.50
C CYS A 150 3.14 -0.95 3.86
N PRO A 151 3.40 -1.69 4.95
CA PRO A 151 3.16 -1.15 6.28
C PRO A 151 4.09 0.04 6.55
N GLU A 152 3.70 0.83 7.54
CA GLU A 152 4.59 1.85 8.12
C GLU A 152 5.74 1.19 8.92
N PRO A 153 6.86 1.88 9.13
CA PRO A 153 7.98 1.34 9.89
C PRO A 153 7.55 0.97 11.32
N PRO A 154 8.17 -0.07 11.94
CA PRO A 154 7.85 -0.50 13.30
C PRO A 154 7.90 0.63 14.33
N ALA A 155 8.82 1.60 14.16
CA ALA A 155 8.96 2.76 15.03
C ALA A 155 7.72 3.68 15.08
N LEU A 156 6.86 3.65 14.05
CA LEU A 156 5.63 4.45 13.99
C LEU A 156 4.38 3.64 14.36
N ARG A 157 4.53 2.34 14.63
CA ARG A 157 3.43 1.40 14.87
C ARG A 157 3.25 1.12 16.36
N ASN A 158 2.00 0.89 16.76
CA ASN A 158 1.65 0.35 18.06
C ASN A 158 1.66 -1.18 18.00
N LEU A 159 2.86 -1.76 18.06
CA LEU A 159 3.07 -3.21 17.99
C LEU A 159 2.31 -3.99 19.09
N ALA A 160 2.02 -3.35 20.23
CA ALA A 160 1.27 -3.98 21.32
C ALA A 160 -0.24 -4.10 21.02
N ALA A 161 -0.80 -3.23 20.18
CA ALA A 161 -2.21 -3.26 19.80
C ALA A 161 -2.51 -4.20 18.62
N GLU A 162 -1.52 -4.47 17.78
CA GLU A 162 -1.68 -5.28 16.56
C GLU A 162 -2.18 -6.72 16.80
N PRO A 163 -1.77 -7.45 17.86
CA PRO A 163 -2.34 -8.76 18.14
C PRO A 163 -3.86 -8.73 18.37
N ARG A 164 -4.37 -7.71 19.06
CA ARG A 164 -5.81 -7.55 19.31
C ARG A 164 -6.56 -7.20 18.03
N LEU A 165 -5.99 -6.34 17.19
CA LEU A 165 -6.56 -6.04 15.87
C LEU A 165 -6.60 -7.28 14.97
N ARG A 166 -5.52 -8.07 14.96
CA ARG A 166 -5.45 -9.35 14.23
C ARG A 166 -6.52 -10.33 14.71
N GLU A 167 -6.70 -10.46 16.02
CA GLU A 167 -7.75 -11.30 16.60
C GLU A 167 -9.14 -10.82 16.19
N ARG A 168 -9.40 -9.51 16.24
CA ARG A 168 -10.67 -8.94 15.81
C ARG A 168 -10.94 -9.17 14.32
N PHE A 169 -9.94 -9.01 13.47
CA PHE A 169 -10.06 -9.36 12.06
C PHE A 169 -10.39 -10.85 11.87
N ALA A 170 -9.72 -11.75 12.61
CA ALA A 170 -10.01 -13.17 12.56
C ALA A 170 -11.44 -13.51 13.03
N GLN A 171 -11.99 -12.76 14.01
CA GLN A 171 -13.41 -12.86 14.37
C GLN A 171 -14.32 -12.49 13.20
N ALA A 172 -14.07 -11.34 12.55
CA ALA A 172 -14.85 -10.90 11.38
C ALA A 172 -14.78 -11.91 10.24
N SER A 173 -13.60 -12.48 9.98
CA SER A 173 -13.41 -13.55 9.00
C SER A 173 -14.27 -14.78 9.28
N ARG A 174 -14.29 -15.27 10.53
CA ARG A 174 -15.15 -16.40 10.92
C ARG A 174 -16.64 -16.10 10.69
N LEU A 175 -17.08 -14.87 10.97
CA LEU A 175 -18.45 -14.45 10.69
C LEU A 175 -18.75 -14.41 9.19
N ARG A 176 -17.80 -13.93 8.36
CA ARG A 176 -17.93 -13.97 6.89
C ARG A 176 -18.05 -15.42 6.38
N ALA A 177 -17.19 -16.31 6.87
CA ALA A 177 -17.21 -17.72 6.48
C ALA A 177 -18.52 -18.42 6.89
N ALA A 178 -19.05 -18.08 8.07
CA ALA A 178 -20.34 -18.57 8.57
C ALA A 178 -21.56 -17.87 7.93
N LYS A 179 -21.34 -16.83 7.13
CA LYS A 179 -22.39 -15.93 6.60
C LYS A 179 -23.28 -15.30 7.68
N ASP A 180 -22.71 -15.07 8.88
CA ASP A 180 -23.39 -14.37 9.97
C ASP A 180 -23.23 -12.85 9.78
N TRP A 181 -23.99 -12.32 8.81
CA TRP A 181 -23.90 -10.94 8.39
C TRP A 181 -24.39 -9.96 9.44
N SER A 182 -25.40 -10.33 10.23
CA SER A 182 -25.93 -9.52 11.32
C SER A 182 -24.87 -9.34 12.43
N ALA A 183 -24.13 -10.38 12.78
CA ALA A 183 -23.00 -10.25 13.71
C ALA A 183 -21.85 -9.45 13.10
N LEU A 184 -21.55 -9.65 11.80
CA LEU A 184 -20.50 -8.89 11.10
C LEU A 184 -20.83 -7.39 11.04
N LEU A 185 -22.10 -7.04 10.85
CA LEU A 185 -22.56 -5.64 10.82
C LEU A 185 -22.32 -4.95 12.17
N LYS A 186 -22.46 -5.67 13.30
CA LYS A 186 -22.14 -5.16 14.64
C LYS A 186 -20.65 -4.87 14.86
N MET A 187 -19.78 -5.34 13.95
CA MET A 187 -18.36 -5.03 13.98
C MET A 187 -18.00 -3.79 13.15
N VAL A 188 -18.96 -3.17 12.45
CA VAL A 188 -18.74 -1.90 11.73
C VAL A 188 -18.77 -0.74 12.74
N ASP A 189 -17.98 0.30 12.48
CA ASP A 189 -17.97 1.50 13.32
C ASP A 189 -19.41 2.05 13.45
N PRO A 190 -19.94 2.26 14.65
CA PRO A 190 -21.28 2.81 14.82
C PRO A 190 -21.48 4.15 14.12
N GLY A 191 -20.40 4.94 14.00
CA GLY A 191 -20.39 6.16 13.21
C GLY A 191 -20.74 5.92 11.74
N ASP A 192 -20.32 4.78 11.18
CA ASP A 192 -20.49 4.44 9.76
C ASP A 192 -21.83 3.78 9.46
N LEU A 193 -22.55 3.29 10.48
CA LEU A 193 -23.86 2.64 10.33
C LEU A 193 -24.99 3.61 10.01
N GLU A 194 -24.79 4.92 10.18
CA GLU A 194 -25.79 5.92 9.84
C GLU A 194 -26.08 5.89 8.33
N GLY A 195 -27.28 5.43 7.96
CA GLY A 195 -27.72 5.25 6.58
C GLY A 195 -27.43 3.88 5.96
N VAL A 196 -26.84 2.94 6.73
CA VAL A 196 -26.59 1.55 6.30
C VAL A 196 -27.73 0.66 6.79
N ASP A 197 -28.65 0.35 5.90
CA ASP A 197 -29.68 -0.65 6.17
C ASP A 197 -29.09 -2.07 6.13
N GLU A 198 -29.48 -2.92 7.08
CA GLU A 198 -28.97 -4.28 7.24
C GLU A 198 -29.20 -5.13 5.97
N SER A 199 -30.37 -4.99 5.33
CA SER A 199 -30.66 -5.74 4.10
C SER A 199 -29.75 -5.32 2.94
N THR A 200 -29.41 -4.02 2.88
CA THR A 200 -28.44 -3.51 1.91
C THR A 200 -27.05 -4.05 2.21
N PHE A 201 -26.61 -4.02 3.46
CA PHE A 201 -25.32 -4.59 3.85
C PHE A 201 -25.20 -6.07 3.46
N ILE A 202 -26.20 -6.89 3.82
CA ILE A 202 -26.26 -8.31 3.49
C ILE A 202 -26.17 -8.54 1.99
N ARG A 203 -27.01 -7.86 1.21
CA ARG A 203 -27.03 -7.99 -0.26
C ARG A 203 -25.66 -7.69 -0.86
N GLU A 204 -24.94 -6.70 -0.34
CA GLU A 204 -23.60 -6.36 -0.82
C GLU A 204 -22.56 -7.41 -0.42
N GLN A 205 -22.64 -7.99 0.78
CA GLN A 205 -21.76 -9.10 1.18
C GLN A 205 -21.97 -10.36 0.34
N GLU A 206 -23.22 -10.65 -0.07
CA GLU A 206 -23.56 -11.87 -0.82
C GLU A 206 -23.14 -11.87 -2.29
N LYS A 207 -22.68 -10.73 -2.83
CA LYS A 207 -22.18 -10.62 -4.22
C LYS A 207 -20.90 -11.44 -4.45
N LEU A 208 -20.16 -11.73 -3.39
CA LEU A 208 -18.88 -12.42 -3.44
C LEU A 208 -18.87 -13.58 -2.44
N THR A 209 -18.35 -14.73 -2.87
CA THR A 209 -18.00 -15.83 -1.97
C THR A 209 -16.49 -15.81 -1.77
N ILE A 210 -16.06 -15.53 -0.54
CA ILE A 210 -14.65 -15.63 -0.15
C ILE A 210 -14.34 -17.10 0.12
N THR A 211 -13.42 -17.68 -0.64
CA THR A 211 -13.03 -19.10 -0.52
C THR A 211 -11.81 -19.28 0.37
N SER A 212 -10.92 -18.29 0.40
CA SER A 212 -9.81 -18.23 1.35
C SER A 212 -9.36 -16.80 1.59
N GLU A 213 -8.60 -16.60 2.65
CA GLU A 213 -7.95 -15.34 2.96
C GLU A 213 -6.54 -15.59 3.50
N ARG A 214 -5.64 -14.63 3.24
CA ARG A 214 -4.30 -14.62 3.80
C ARG A 214 -3.97 -13.22 4.30
N VAL A 215 -3.85 -13.08 5.62
CA VAL A 215 -3.34 -11.85 6.23
C VAL A 215 -1.85 -11.75 5.93
N VAL A 216 -1.47 -10.68 5.24
CA VAL A 216 -0.07 -10.38 4.91
C VAL A 216 0.58 -9.65 6.09
N TRP A 217 -0.02 -8.54 6.53
CA TRP A 217 0.43 -7.80 7.69
C TRP A 217 -0.75 -7.09 8.38
N VAL A 218 -0.52 -6.68 9.62
CA VAL A 218 -1.45 -5.89 10.44
C VAL A 218 -0.65 -4.74 11.01
N GLN A 219 -1.19 -3.53 10.95
CA GLN A 219 -0.59 -2.36 11.58
C GLN A 219 -1.62 -1.60 12.41
N ALA A 220 -1.17 -1.03 13.52
CA ALA A 220 -1.95 -0.09 14.32
C ALA A 220 -1.13 1.20 14.51
N ILE A 221 -1.75 2.37 14.30
CA ILE A 221 -1.13 3.69 14.47
C ILE A 221 -2.16 4.59 15.17
N GLY A 222 -1.87 4.94 16.43
CA GLY A 222 -2.87 5.57 17.31
C GLY A 222 -4.13 4.72 17.39
N GLU A 223 -5.29 5.33 17.13
CA GLU A 223 -6.59 4.66 17.12
C GLU A 223 -6.97 4.06 15.75
N ARG A 224 -6.07 4.09 14.75
CA ARG A 224 -6.33 3.55 13.41
C ARG A 224 -5.60 2.23 13.21
N GLY A 225 -6.27 1.29 12.56
CA GLY A 225 -5.77 -0.02 12.23
C GLY A 225 -5.90 -0.29 10.74
N THR A 226 -4.93 -1.00 10.17
CA THR A 226 -5.01 -1.49 8.80
C THR A 226 -4.60 -2.95 8.78
N VAL A 227 -5.39 -3.78 8.11
CA VAL A 227 -5.08 -5.19 7.84
C VAL A 227 -4.90 -5.34 6.34
N PHE A 228 -3.70 -5.71 5.91
CA PHE A 228 -3.48 -6.11 4.53
C PHE A 228 -3.79 -7.59 4.38
N VAL A 229 -4.79 -7.89 3.57
CA VAL A 229 -5.28 -9.25 3.34
C VAL A 229 -5.37 -9.50 1.85
N VAL A 230 -5.02 -10.71 1.44
CA VAL A 230 -5.32 -11.22 0.09
C VAL A 230 -6.52 -12.15 0.20
N TYR A 231 -7.63 -11.76 -0.38
CA TYR A 231 -8.82 -12.60 -0.51
C TYR A 231 -8.74 -13.42 -1.78
N THR A 232 -9.04 -14.71 -1.70
CA THR A 232 -9.45 -15.49 -2.87
C THR A 232 -10.97 -15.51 -2.87
N ALA A 233 -11.59 -15.02 -3.94
CA ALA A 233 -13.03 -14.87 -4.01
C ALA A 233 -13.59 -15.24 -5.38
N LYS A 234 -14.87 -15.62 -5.38
CA LYS A 234 -15.67 -15.89 -6.57
C LYS A 234 -16.90 -14.99 -6.59
N LEU A 235 -17.22 -14.44 -7.76
CA LEU A 235 -18.49 -13.72 -7.96
C LEU A 235 -19.67 -14.67 -7.85
N ASN A 236 -20.69 -14.25 -7.11
CA ASN A 236 -21.92 -15.00 -6.91
C ASN A 236 -23.01 -14.58 -7.92
N ASP A 237 -22.60 -14.21 -9.13
CA ASP A 237 -23.49 -13.90 -10.26
C ASP A 237 -23.63 -15.14 -11.15
N PRO A 238 -24.85 -15.64 -11.42
CA PRO A 238 -25.09 -16.76 -12.31
C PRO A 238 -24.40 -16.64 -13.68
N SER A 239 -24.32 -15.43 -14.23
CA SER A 239 -23.68 -15.15 -15.53
C SER A 239 -22.15 -15.24 -15.49
N MET A 240 -21.54 -15.23 -14.31
CA MET A 240 -20.09 -15.20 -14.12
C MET A 240 -19.54 -16.47 -13.44
N GLN A 241 -20.36 -17.51 -13.24
CA GLN A 241 -19.95 -18.74 -12.53
C GLN A 241 -18.80 -19.50 -13.19
N ASN A 242 -18.61 -19.33 -14.51
CA ASN A 242 -17.52 -19.96 -15.27
C ASN A 242 -16.18 -19.23 -15.11
N LEU A 243 -16.15 -18.03 -14.52
CA LEU A 243 -14.91 -17.33 -14.25
C LEU A 243 -14.15 -18.03 -13.11
N PRO A 244 -12.81 -18.12 -13.20
CA PRO A 244 -12.00 -18.63 -12.11
C PRO A 244 -12.09 -17.71 -10.89
N GLU A 245 -11.71 -18.24 -9.74
CA GLU A 245 -11.51 -17.42 -8.55
C GLU A 245 -10.43 -16.36 -8.80
N SER A 246 -10.63 -15.18 -8.24
CA SER A 246 -9.66 -14.09 -8.30
C SER A 246 -9.01 -13.88 -6.93
N GLN A 247 -7.71 -13.58 -6.95
CA GLN A 247 -7.02 -13.07 -5.77
C GLN A 247 -7.09 -11.54 -5.76
N THR A 248 -7.62 -10.98 -4.69
CA THR A 248 -7.82 -9.55 -4.52
C THR A 248 -7.10 -9.09 -3.25
N PRO A 249 -5.97 -8.38 -3.39
CA PRO A 249 -5.31 -7.72 -2.26
C PRO A 249 -6.16 -6.52 -1.81
N LEU A 250 -6.38 -6.40 -0.50
CA LEU A 250 -7.18 -5.34 0.09
C LEU A 250 -6.57 -4.85 1.40
N LEU A 251 -6.57 -3.53 1.58
CA LEU A 251 -6.27 -2.88 2.85
C LEU A 251 -7.59 -2.63 3.59
N GLU A 252 -7.94 -3.52 4.52
CA GLU A 252 -9.10 -3.31 5.39
C GLU A 252 -8.75 -2.33 6.50
N ARG A 253 -9.59 -1.32 6.67
CA ARG A 253 -9.40 -0.27 7.68
C ARG A 253 -10.23 -0.54 8.91
N TRP A 254 -9.65 -0.16 10.04
CA TRP A 254 -10.21 -0.37 11.36
C TRP A 254 -10.00 0.87 12.22
N ILE A 255 -10.90 1.09 13.17
CA ILE A 255 -10.82 2.15 14.16
C ILE A 255 -11.00 1.56 15.55
N HIS A 256 -10.18 1.99 16.49
CA HIS A 256 -10.26 1.61 17.89
C HIS A 256 -11.09 2.66 18.64
N ARG A 257 -12.13 2.19 19.35
CA ARG A 257 -13.02 3.01 20.17
C ARG A 257 -13.44 2.22 21.39
N ASP A 258 -13.41 2.86 22.55
CA ASP A 258 -13.88 2.28 23.81
C ASP A 258 -13.31 0.88 24.13
N GLY A 259 -12.06 0.63 23.72
CA GLY A 259 -11.35 -0.63 23.95
C GLY A 259 -11.62 -1.74 22.91
N GLU A 260 -12.42 -1.47 21.87
CA GLU A 260 -12.71 -2.41 20.78
C GLU A 260 -12.29 -1.87 19.41
N TRP A 261 -11.98 -2.80 18.51
CA TRP A 261 -11.72 -2.52 17.10
C TRP A 261 -12.99 -2.71 16.27
N TYR A 262 -13.32 -1.71 15.46
CA TYR A 262 -14.43 -1.70 14.51
C TYR A 262 -13.93 -1.52 13.09
N ARG A 263 -14.65 -2.08 12.10
CA ARG A 263 -14.38 -1.89 10.68
C ARG A 263 -14.76 -0.45 10.30
N ASP A 264 -13.83 0.24 9.66
CA ASP A 264 -13.99 1.62 9.18
C ASP A 264 -14.30 1.58 7.68
N LEU A 265 -15.52 1.95 7.33
CA LEU A 265 -16.05 1.97 5.97
C LEU A 265 -16.01 3.38 5.36
N ARG A 266 -15.95 4.45 6.16
CA ARG A 266 -16.06 5.83 5.67
C ARG A 266 -14.77 6.44 5.17
N THR A 267 -13.61 5.94 5.59
CA THR A 267 -12.37 6.61 5.17
C THR A 267 -12.05 6.24 3.71
N PRO A 268 -12.09 7.17 2.74
CA PRO A 268 -11.68 6.88 1.36
C PRO A 268 -10.20 6.50 1.33
N ALA A 269 -9.81 5.59 0.42
CA ALA A 269 -8.40 5.33 0.08
C ALA A 269 -7.65 6.68 -0.01
N PRO A 270 -6.37 6.78 0.38
CA PRO A 270 -5.68 8.06 0.26
C PRO A 270 -5.81 8.47 -1.21
N GLU A 271 -6.55 9.54 -1.46
CA GLU A 271 -6.69 10.06 -2.80
C GLU A 271 -5.26 10.40 -3.22
N SER A 272 -4.75 9.70 -4.22
CA SER A 272 -3.65 10.22 -5.01
C SER A 272 -4.13 11.59 -5.45
N GLU A 273 -3.61 12.65 -4.82
CA GLU A 273 -3.86 14.04 -5.17
C GLU A 273 -3.69 14.15 -6.69
N SER A 274 -4.82 14.07 -7.37
CA SER A 274 -4.92 14.33 -8.77
C SER A 274 -4.82 15.83 -8.80
N ALA A 275 -3.62 16.33 -9.11
CA ALA A 275 -3.37 17.75 -9.25
C ALA A 275 -4.51 18.36 -10.07
N GLU A 276 -5.40 19.11 -9.40
CA GLU A 276 -6.36 19.96 -10.08
C GLU A 276 -5.53 20.90 -10.94
N GLN A 277 -5.57 20.66 -12.25
CA GLN A 277 -5.10 21.63 -13.21
C GLN A 277 -5.97 22.88 -13.02
N PRO A 278 -5.37 24.07 -12.80
CA PRO A 278 -6.15 25.29 -12.80
C PRO A 278 -6.76 25.45 -14.20
N THR A 279 -8.08 25.43 -14.25
CA THR A 279 -8.83 25.88 -15.42
C THR A 279 -8.53 27.36 -15.62
N GLU A 280 -7.76 27.67 -16.66
CA GLU A 280 -7.59 29.03 -17.14
C GLU A 280 -8.96 29.60 -17.49
N GLY A 281 -9.38 30.58 -16.71
CA GLY A 281 -10.36 31.57 -17.14
C GLY A 281 -9.72 32.46 -18.19
N GLY A 282 -10.19 32.34 -19.43
CA GLY A 282 -9.88 33.26 -20.52
C GLY A 282 -11.17 33.81 -21.10
N ALA A 283 -11.69 34.87 -20.47
CA ALA A 283 -12.63 35.78 -21.12
C ALA A 283 -11.83 36.78 -21.96
N GLN A 284 -12.03 36.78 -23.27
CA GLN A 284 -12.18 37.98 -24.11
C GLN A 284 -13.19 37.67 -25.22
#